data_AF-A0A3C1NYG1-F1
#
_entry.id   AF-A0A3C1NYG1-F1
#
_cell.length_a   1.000
_cell.length_b   1.000
_cell.length_c   1.000
_cell.angle_alpha   90.00
_cell.angle_beta   90.00
_cell.angle_gamma   90.00
#
_symmetry.space_group_name_H-M   'P 1'
#
loop_
_entity.id
_entity.type
_entity.pdbx_description
1 polymer ?
#
loop_
_entity_poly.entity_id
_entity_poly.type
_entity_poly.pdbx_seq_one_letter_code
_entity_poly.pdbx_strand_id
1 'polypeptide(L)'
;MAGQRIVANSVLPACREELRLTTADGLRLVGEAAFPVEGMPAASIVTVHPLPTHGGMMDSHVLRKMAWRLPALADIAVVRFNTRGTTSAAGTSEGGFDQARGEGLDLKAAIDEVLRRGWPAPWLVGWSFGTDVILKHGDVDPVRGAILLSPPLRFSVDDDLDRWAVSGRPLICLVPEFDDYLVPDEARRRFARIPQAQVRGIEGAKHLWVGERHVSRVLDEIVAVVRPDVGPLPDHWDGPMERWSDL
;
A
#
# COMPACT_ATOMS: atom_id res chain seq x y z
N MET A 1 -19.98 -23.86 -13.46
CA MET A 1 -19.80 -22.72 -14.39
C MET A 1 -18.35 -22.32 -14.30
N ALA A 2 -17.66 -22.07 -15.41
CA ALA A 2 -16.29 -21.58 -15.34
C ALA A 2 -16.27 -20.18 -14.70
N GLY A 3 -15.35 -19.93 -13.78
CA GLY A 3 -15.20 -18.65 -13.11
C GLY A 3 -15.07 -17.47 -14.06
N GLN A 4 -15.44 -16.29 -13.60
CA GLN A 4 -15.34 -15.07 -14.38
C GLN A 4 -13.93 -14.48 -14.28
N ARG A 5 -13.38 -14.00 -15.39
CA ARG A 5 -12.05 -13.37 -15.40
C ARG A 5 -12.03 -12.09 -14.56
N ILE A 6 -11.00 -11.97 -13.72
CA ILE A 6 -10.70 -10.76 -12.95
C ILE A 6 -10.05 -9.75 -13.89
N VAL A 7 -10.62 -8.54 -13.96
CA VAL A 7 -10.12 -7.43 -14.80
C VAL A 7 -10.14 -6.11 -14.02
N ALA A 8 -9.72 -5.01 -14.65
CA ALA A 8 -9.45 -3.72 -14.01
C ALA A 8 -10.53 -3.19 -13.06
N ASN A 9 -11.80 -3.40 -13.37
CA ASN A 9 -12.93 -2.94 -12.56
C ASN A 9 -13.62 -4.06 -11.75
N SER A 10 -13.01 -5.24 -11.64
CA SER A 10 -13.48 -6.30 -10.74
C SER A 10 -13.44 -5.84 -9.30
N VAL A 11 -14.59 -5.83 -8.65
CA VAL A 11 -14.74 -5.66 -7.19
C VAL A 11 -15.22 -6.99 -6.63
N LEU A 12 -14.39 -7.58 -5.77
CA LEU A 12 -14.67 -8.86 -5.13
C LEU A 12 -15.30 -8.65 -3.74
N PRO A 13 -15.97 -9.67 -3.18
CA PRO A 13 -16.68 -9.56 -1.90
C PRO A 13 -15.74 -9.14 -0.78
N ALA A 14 -16.12 -8.11 -0.04
CA ALA A 14 -15.43 -7.65 1.16
C ALA A 14 -16.41 -6.81 2.00
N CYS A 15 -16.20 -6.78 3.31
CA CYS A 15 -16.73 -5.70 4.14
C CYS A 15 -15.93 -4.42 3.83
N ARG A 16 -16.62 -3.30 3.63
CA ARG A 16 -16.02 -1.98 3.34
C ARG A 16 -16.61 -0.95 4.28
N GLU A 17 -15.74 -0.29 5.03
CA GLU A 17 -16.12 0.71 6.02
C GLU A 17 -15.36 2.01 5.77
N GLU A 18 -16.07 3.13 5.74
CA GLU A 18 -15.45 4.45 5.80
C GLU A 18 -14.76 4.64 7.16
N LEU A 19 -13.56 5.21 7.13
CA LEU A 19 -12.77 5.52 8.32
C LEU A 19 -12.67 7.02 8.53
N ARG A 20 -12.69 7.41 9.81
CA ARG A 20 -12.22 8.70 10.28
C ARG A 20 -11.10 8.48 11.28
N LEU A 21 -9.87 8.69 10.85
CA LEU A 21 -8.70 8.56 11.70
C LEU A 21 -8.44 9.88 12.43
N THR A 22 -8.04 9.82 13.70
CA THR A 22 -7.62 11.02 14.44
C THR A 22 -6.14 10.92 14.72
N THR A 23 -5.36 11.89 14.25
CA THR A 23 -3.92 11.94 14.46
C THR A 23 -3.58 12.47 15.86
N ALA A 24 -2.34 12.26 16.30
CA ALA A 24 -1.87 12.75 17.60
C ALA A 24 -1.87 14.30 17.70
N ASP A 25 -1.77 15.01 16.57
CA ASP A 25 -1.91 16.46 16.45
C ASP A 25 -3.38 16.92 16.24
N GLY A 26 -4.35 16.01 16.33
CA GLY A 26 -5.78 16.32 16.38
C GLY A 26 -6.47 16.48 15.01
N LEU A 27 -5.81 16.14 13.91
CA LEU A 27 -6.39 16.18 12.57
C LEU A 27 -7.31 14.98 12.35
N ARG A 28 -8.42 15.21 11.64
CA ARG A 28 -9.27 14.13 11.13
C ARG A 28 -8.89 13.78 9.69
N LEU A 29 -8.58 12.51 9.47
CA LEU A 29 -8.25 11.98 8.15
C LEU A 29 -9.36 11.07 7.65
N VAL A 30 -9.61 11.11 6.35
CA VAL A 30 -10.56 10.24 5.65
C VAL A 30 -9.84 8.96 5.22
N GLY A 31 -10.51 7.81 5.36
CA GLY A 31 -10.00 6.53 4.88
C GLY A 31 -11.08 5.49 4.61
N GLU A 32 -10.64 4.28 4.28
CA GLU A 32 -11.46 3.10 4.12
C GLU A 32 -10.72 1.87 4.68
N ALA A 33 -11.46 1.02 5.39
CA ALA A 33 -11.07 -0.34 5.73
C ALA A 33 -11.83 -1.32 4.84
N ALA A 34 -11.10 -2.14 4.10
CA ALA A 34 -11.64 -3.25 3.32
C ALA A 34 -11.13 -4.58 3.89
N PHE A 35 -12.02 -5.50 4.25
CA PHE A 35 -11.62 -6.74 4.92
C PHE A 35 -12.55 -7.91 4.56
N PRO A 36 -12.13 -9.17 4.82
CA PRO A 36 -12.85 -10.38 4.44
C PRO A 36 -14.29 -10.37 4.99
N VAL A 37 -15.23 -10.93 4.21
CA VAL A 37 -16.67 -10.94 4.56
C VAL A 37 -16.98 -11.80 5.78
N GLU A 38 -16.14 -12.79 6.06
CA GLU A 38 -16.30 -13.74 7.14
C GLU A 38 -14.98 -13.88 7.90
N GLY A 39 -15.07 -13.96 9.23
CA GLY A 39 -13.92 -14.19 10.08
C GLY A 39 -13.01 -12.97 10.29
N MET A 40 -11.91 -13.20 11.01
CA MET A 40 -10.84 -12.22 11.19
C MET A 40 -9.85 -12.36 10.03
N PRO A 41 -9.34 -11.25 9.48
CA PRO A 41 -8.34 -11.32 8.42
C PRO A 41 -7.08 -12.04 8.90
N ALA A 42 -6.54 -12.96 8.11
CA ALA A 42 -5.28 -13.64 8.40
C ALA A 42 -4.05 -12.72 8.30
N ALA A 43 -4.14 -11.60 7.56
CA ALA A 43 -3.12 -10.57 7.53
C ALA A 43 -3.72 -9.18 7.29
N SER A 44 -2.95 -8.13 7.55
CA SER A 44 -3.36 -6.75 7.27
C SER A 44 -2.27 -5.95 6.56
N ILE A 45 -2.69 -4.97 5.76
CA ILE A 45 -1.81 -3.98 5.15
C ILE A 45 -2.36 -2.56 5.40
N VAL A 46 -1.44 -1.62 5.62
CA VAL A 46 -1.73 -0.18 5.59
C VAL A 46 -1.09 0.42 4.36
N THR A 47 -1.88 1.08 3.52
CA THR A 47 -1.40 1.65 2.25
C THR A 47 -1.20 3.16 2.35
N VAL A 48 -0.10 3.68 1.80
CA VAL A 48 0.18 5.12 1.70
C VAL A 48 0.27 5.54 0.24
N HIS A 49 -0.54 6.52 -0.14
CA HIS A 49 -0.75 6.91 -1.53
C HIS A 49 0.41 7.70 -2.16
N PRO A 50 0.48 7.79 -3.50
CA PRO A 50 1.45 8.64 -4.20
C PRO A 50 1.23 10.14 -3.95
N LEU A 51 2.10 10.99 -4.48
CA LEU A 51 2.21 12.41 -4.11
C LEU A 51 0.87 13.17 -4.27
N PRO A 52 0.30 13.73 -3.19
CA PRO A 52 -1.03 14.35 -3.25
C PRO A 52 -1.12 15.59 -4.11
N THR A 53 -0.03 16.38 -4.16
CA THR A 53 0.05 17.56 -5.02
C THR A 53 0.02 17.26 -6.52
N HIS A 54 0.11 15.97 -6.91
CA HIS A 54 0.02 15.49 -8.29
C HIS A 54 -1.17 14.54 -8.48
N GLY A 55 -2.20 14.64 -7.63
CA GLY A 55 -3.43 13.85 -7.72
C GLY A 55 -3.35 12.46 -7.08
N GLY A 56 -2.29 12.17 -6.32
CA GLY A 56 -2.22 10.95 -5.51
C GLY A 56 -3.21 11.00 -4.34
N MET A 57 -3.91 9.89 -4.10
CA MET A 57 -4.94 9.79 -3.07
C MET A 57 -5.21 8.31 -2.73
N MET A 58 -5.98 8.02 -1.69
CA MET A 58 -6.32 6.64 -1.31
C MET A 58 -7.01 5.84 -2.44
N ASP A 59 -7.66 6.53 -3.38
CA ASP A 59 -8.33 5.96 -4.56
C ASP A 59 -7.40 5.74 -5.77
N SER A 60 -6.10 6.06 -5.66
CA SER A 60 -5.15 5.76 -6.72
C SER A 60 -5.19 4.27 -7.09
N HIS A 61 -5.14 3.99 -8.40
CA HIS A 61 -5.73 2.78 -8.97
C HIS A 61 -5.12 1.46 -8.50
N VAL A 62 -3.85 1.44 -8.05
CA VAL A 62 -3.24 0.24 -7.48
C VAL A 62 -3.80 -0.03 -6.09
N LEU A 63 -3.83 0.98 -5.21
CA LEU A 63 -4.32 0.85 -3.84
C LEU A 63 -5.80 0.50 -3.79
N ARG A 64 -6.60 1.14 -4.66
CA ARG A 64 -8.02 0.83 -4.79
C ARG A 64 -8.25 -0.63 -5.21
N LYS A 65 -7.43 -1.14 -6.15
CA LYS A 65 -7.50 -2.56 -6.56
C LYS A 65 -7.02 -3.54 -5.49
N MET A 66 -6.10 -3.14 -4.61
CA MET A 66 -5.77 -3.93 -3.42
C MET A 66 -7.02 -4.13 -2.55
N ALA A 67 -7.68 -3.02 -2.19
CA ALA A 67 -8.91 -3.06 -1.39
C ALA A 67 -10.04 -3.85 -2.08
N TRP A 68 -10.17 -3.73 -3.41
CA TRP A 68 -11.18 -4.46 -4.16
C TRP A 68 -11.00 -5.98 -4.22
N ARG A 69 -9.76 -6.49 -4.06
CA ARG A 69 -9.45 -7.87 -4.43
C ARG A 69 -8.80 -8.68 -3.31
N LEU A 70 -7.85 -8.11 -2.59
CA LEU A 70 -7.06 -8.86 -1.60
C LEU A 70 -7.87 -9.44 -0.43
N PRO A 71 -8.95 -8.79 0.06
CA PRO A 71 -9.80 -9.41 1.07
C PRO A 71 -10.38 -10.76 0.64
N ALA A 72 -10.90 -10.85 -0.59
CA ALA A 72 -11.51 -12.07 -1.12
C ALA A 72 -10.46 -13.11 -1.56
N LEU A 73 -9.38 -12.65 -2.19
CA LEU A 73 -8.41 -13.55 -2.83
C LEU A 73 -7.38 -14.12 -1.87
N ALA A 74 -7.05 -13.38 -0.81
CA ALA A 74 -5.93 -13.71 0.07
C ALA A 74 -6.23 -13.46 1.55
N ASP A 75 -7.48 -13.15 1.92
CA ASP A 75 -7.88 -12.93 3.31
C ASP A 75 -7.02 -11.84 4.01
N ILE A 76 -6.71 -10.78 3.24
CA ILE A 76 -5.91 -9.63 3.69
C ILE A 76 -6.83 -8.44 3.90
N ALA A 77 -6.83 -7.88 5.10
CA ALA A 77 -7.43 -6.58 5.37
C ALA A 77 -6.56 -5.44 4.82
N VAL A 78 -7.18 -4.44 4.21
CA VAL A 78 -6.54 -3.30 3.56
C VAL A 78 -7.07 -2.01 4.20
N VAL A 79 -6.19 -1.27 4.87
CA VAL A 79 -6.46 0.10 5.34
C VAL A 79 -5.83 1.09 4.37
N ARG A 80 -6.66 1.92 3.74
CA ARG A 80 -6.22 3.01 2.86
C ARG A 80 -6.78 4.33 3.38
N PHE A 81 -5.99 5.40 3.32
CA PHE A 81 -6.39 6.68 3.88
C PHE A 81 -5.76 7.82 3.08
N ASN A 82 -6.39 8.99 3.12
CA ASN A 82 -5.83 10.23 2.61
C ASN A 82 -4.94 10.84 3.69
N THR A 83 -3.68 11.09 3.36
CA THR A 83 -2.78 11.91 4.20
C THR A 83 -3.33 13.34 4.31
N ARG A 84 -2.84 14.09 5.31
CA ARG A 84 -3.26 15.47 5.61
C ARG A 84 -3.36 16.35 4.36
N GLY A 85 -4.48 17.05 4.21
CA GLY A 85 -4.78 17.91 3.07
C GLY A 85 -5.14 17.20 1.75
N THR A 86 -5.17 15.87 1.70
CA THR A 86 -5.48 15.12 0.48
C THR A 86 -6.99 14.94 0.31
N THR A 87 -7.49 15.09 -0.92
CA THR A 87 -8.90 14.89 -1.30
C THR A 87 -9.08 13.65 -2.16
N SER A 88 -10.19 12.94 -1.94
CA SER A 88 -10.69 11.86 -2.79
C SER A 88 -12.21 11.92 -2.91
N ALA A 89 -12.84 10.92 -3.54
CA ALA A 89 -14.31 10.84 -3.60
C ALA A 89 -14.95 10.74 -2.21
N ALA A 90 -14.24 10.14 -1.23
CA ALA A 90 -14.69 10.03 0.16
C ALA A 90 -14.56 11.33 0.98
N GLY A 91 -14.01 12.40 0.39
CA GLY A 91 -13.81 13.70 1.05
C GLY A 91 -12.34 14.08 1.23
N THR A 92 -12.11 15.12 2.05
CA THR A 92 -10.80 15.74 2.26
C THR A 92 -10.32 15.53 3.69
N SER A 93 -9.10 15.01 3.85
CA SER A 93 -8.40 14.95 5.14
C SER A 93 -7.96 16.35 5.57
N GLU A 94 -8.05 16.65 6.86
CA GLU A 94 -7.66 17.93 7.42
C GLU A 94 -6.15 18.18 7.36
N GLY A 95 -5.72 19.41 7.62
CA GLY A 95 -4.31 19.82 7.57
C GLY A 95 -3.82 20.12 6.15
N GLY A 96 -2.52 19.97 5.93
CA GLY A 96 -1.89 20.26 4.66
C GLY A 96 -0.61 19.45 4.45
N PHE A 97 -0.29 19.19 3.19
CA PHE A 97 0.92 18.46 2.77
C PHE A 97 2.17 19.05 3.42
N ASP A 98 2.99 18.18 4.04
CA ASP A 98 4.17 18.55 4.82
C ASP A 98 5.41 17.72 4.46
N GLN A 99 5.51 17.31 3.19
CA GLN A 99 6.74 16.74 2.63
C GLN A 99 7.26 15.51 3.40
N ALA A 100 6.34 14.60 3.78
CA ALA A 100 6.61 13.39 4.54
C ALA A 100 7.08 13.65 5.99
N ARG A 101 6.82 14.83 6.56
CA ARG A 101 7.07 15.11 7.98
C ARG A 101 5.80 14.85 8.80
N GLY A 102 4.80 15.72 8.68
CA GLY A 102 3.50 15.55 9.32
C GLY A 102 2.81 14.24 8.95
N GLU A 103 2.98 13.74 7.72
CA GLU A 103 2.36 12.49 7.26
C GLU A 103 2.80 11.25 8.08
N GLY A 104 3.87 11.34 8.87
CA GLY A 104 4.23 10.30 9.83
C GLY A 104 3.17 10.10 10.93
N LEU A 105 2.53 11.18 11.39
CA LEU A 105 1.43 11.13 12.37
C LEU A 105 0.17 10.52 11.74
N ASP A 106 -0.03 10.76 10.44
CA ASP A 106 -1.14 10.21 9.67
C ASP A 106 -0.98 8.69 9.51
N LEU A 107 0.22 8.25 9.12
CA LEU A 107 0.57 6.83 9.04
C LEU A 107 0.41 6.13 10.39
N LYS A 108 0.86 6.76 11.48
CA LYS A 108 0.69 6.21 12.84
C LYS A 108 -0.79 6.01 13.18
N ALA A 109 -1.66 6.96 12.87
CA ALA A 109 -3.10 6.83 13.11
C ALA A 109 -3.72 5.66 12.32
N ALA A 110 -3.27 5.43 11.09
CA ALA A 110 -3.71 4.28 10.28
C ALA A 110 -3.21 2.93 10.83
N ILE A 111 -1.97 2.87 11.34
CA ILE A 111 -1.44 1.68 12.03
C ILE A 111 -2.23 1.42 13.31
N ASP A 112 -2.52 2.45 14.10
CA ASP A 112 -3.28 2.33 15.35
C ASP A 112 -4.71 1.81 15.11
N GLU A 113 -5.32 2.16 13.98
CA GLU A 113 -6.63 1.63 13.59
C GLU A 113 -6.59 0.11 13.35
N VAL A 114 -5.53 -0.43 12.75
CA VAL A 114 -5.33 -1.88 12.61
C VAL A 114 -5.25 -2.54 13.99
N LEU A 115 -4.49 -1.95 14.91
CA LEU A 115 -4.33 -2.48 16.28
C LEU A 115 -5.64 -2.43 17.07
N ARG A 116 -6.38 -1.32 16.97
CA ARG A 116 -7.68 -1.13 17.63
C ARG A 116 -8.69 -2.18 17.19
N ARG A 117 -8.63 -2.62 15.94
CA ARG A 117 -9.48 -3.70 15.38
C ARG A 117 -9.05 -5.09 15.82
N GLY A 118 -7.91 -5.24 16.48
CA GLY A 118 -7.36 -6.55 16.84
C GLY A 118 -6.89 -7.36 15.64
N TRP A 119 -6.62 -6.71 14.50
CA TRP A 119 -6.11 -7.38 13.32
C TRP A 119 -4.63 -7.73 13.48
N PRO A 120 -4.12 -8.70 12.70
CA PRO A 120 -2.69 -9.00 12.68
C PRO A 120 -1.86 -7.75 12.41
N ALA A 121 -0.67 -7.69 13.00
CA ALA A 121 0.22 -6.55 12.81
C ALA A 121 0.49 -6.29 11.32
N PRO A 122 0.44 -5.01 10.87
CA PRO A 122 0.37 -4.72 9.45
C PRO A 122 1.74 -4.82 8.76
N TRP A 123 1.69 -5.14 7.48
CA TRP A 123 2.70 -4.70 6.52
C TRP A 123 2.34 -3.31 6.00
N LEU A 124 3.35 -2.49 5.73
CA LEU A 124 3.13 -1.18 5.11
C LEU A 124 3.34 -1.27 3.59
N VAL A 125 2.46 -0.66 2.80
CA VAL A 125 2.57 -0.63 1.35
C VAL A 125 2.53 0.82 0.88
N GLY A 126 3.67 1.34 0.43
CA GLY A 126 3.78 2.72 -0.04
C GLY A 126 3.92 2.78 -1.54
N TRP A 127 3.40 3.83 -2.17
CA TRP A 127 3.66 4.09 -3.58
C TRP A 127 4.20 5.50 -3.77
N SER A 128 5.33 5.63 -4.49
CA SER A 128 5.98 6.91 -4.78
C SER A 128 6.23 7.69 -3.49
N PHE A 129 5.66 8.89 -3.33
CA PHE A 129 5.66 9.64 -2.07
C PHE A 129 5.35 8.81 -0.82
N GLY A 130 4.38 7.89 -0.88
CA GLY A 130 4.04 7.05 0.26
C GLY A 130 5.18 6.14 0.71
N THR A 131 6.13 5.80 -0.18
CA THR A 131 7.35 5.07 0.19
C THR A 131 8.26 5.92 1.06
N ASP A 132 8.35 7.22 0.81
CA ASP A 132 9.14 8.13 1.65
C ASP A 132 8.52 8.28 3.05
N VAL A 133 7.20 8.40 3.15
CA VAL A 133 6.51 8.43 4.45
C VAL A 133 6.80 7.15 5.26
N ILE A 134 6.76 5.98 4.61
CA ILE A 134 7.05 4.70 5.25
C ILE A 134 8.53 4.59 5.64
N LEU A 135 9.46 4.96 4.77
CA LEU A 135 10.88 4.88 5.09
C LEU A 135 11.23 5.74 6.30
N LYS A 136 10.63 6.94 6.39
CA LYS A 136 10.83 7.86 7.50
C LYS A 136 10.19 7.40 8.81
N HIS A 137 8.96 6.88 8.76
CA HIS A 137 8.12 6.74 9.97
C HIS A 137 7.55 5.33 10.22
N GLY A 138 7.72 4.42 9.27
CA GLY A 138 7.09 3.10 9.27
C GLY A 138 7.87 2.00 10.00
N ASP A 139 9.13 2.24 10.35
CA ASP A 139 9.98 1.27 11.07
C ASP A 139 9.70 1.28 12.59
N VAL A 140 8.47 0.93 12.96
CA VAL A 140 7.94 1.04 14.33
C VAL A 140 7.23 -0.25 14.74
N ASP A 141 7.24 -0.60 16.02
CA ASP A 141 6.45 -1.73 16.47
C ASP A 141 4.94 -1.44 16.46
N PRO A 142 4.08 -2.41 16.08
CA PRO A 142 4.42 -3.80 15.76
C PRO A 142 4.56 -4.11 14.25
N VAL A 143 4.84 -3.11 13.40
CA VAL A 143 4.90 -3.27 11.93
C VAL A 143 5.81 -4.44 11.54
N ARG A 144 5.31 -5.29 10.64
CA ARG A 144 5.99 -6.52 10.20
C ARG A 144 7.12 -6.26 9.21
N GLY A 145 7.00 -5.22 8.39
CA GLY A 145 7.89 -4.86 7.31
C GLY A 145 7.18 -3.94 6.32
N ALA A 146 7.84 -3.64 5.20
CA ALA A 146 7.26 -2.79 4.17
C ALA A 146 7.53 -3.25 2.73
N ILE A 147 6.59 -2.87 1.85
CA ILE A 147 6.66 -3.05 0.40
C ILE A 147 6.56 -1.66 -0.24
N LEU A 148 7.58 -1.28 -1.00
CA LEU A 148 7.73 0.04 -1.59
C LEU A 148 7.55 -0.04 -3.10
N LEU A 149 6.50 0.59 -3.62
CA LEU A 149 6.20 0.67 -5.06
C LEU A 149 6.79 1.96 -5.63
N SER A 150 7.67 1.84 -6.62
CA SER A 150 8.34 2.99 -7.26
C SER A 150 8.97 3.98 -6.26
N PRO A 151 9.88 3.54 -5.36
CA PRO A 151 10.40 4.41 -4.30
C PRO A 151 11.37 5.45 -4.85
N PRO A 152 11.04 6.76 -4.89
CA PRO A 152 11.91 7.76 -5.51
C PRO A 152 13.02 8.23 -4.56
N LEU A 153 12.96 7.89 -3.27
CA LEU A 153 13.87 8.35 -2.22
C LEU A 153 14.02 9.89 -2.21
N ARG A 154 12.89 10.60 -2.35
CA ARG A 154 12.89 12.05 -2.53
C ARG A 154 12.98 12.81 -1.22
N PHE A 155 12.35 12.29 -0.16
CA PHE A 155 12.27 12.93 1.15
C PHE A 155 12.97 12.13 2.25
N SER A 156 13.17 10.84 2.02
CA SER A 156 13.96 9.96 2.89
C SER A 156 15.44 10.29 2.77
N VAL A 157 16.14 10.24 3.89
CA VAL A 157 17.59 10.42 3.96
C VAL A 157 18.26 9.12 4.39
N ASP A 158 19.58 9.07 4.32
CA ASP A 158 20.38 7.90 4.68
C ASP A 158 20.10 7.39 6.10
N ASP A 159 19.93 8.29 7.08
CA ASP A 159 19.56 7.92 8.46
C ASP A 159 18.19 7.21 8.53
N ASP A 160 17.27 7.53 7.63
CA ASP A 160 15.98 6.84 7.56
C ASP A 160 16.18 5.39 7.10
N LEU A 161 17.06 5.16 6.12
CA LEU A 161 17.43 3.82 5.65
C LEU A 161 18.19 3.02 6.72
N ASP A 162 19.10 3.68 7.45
CA ASP A 162 19.87 3.03 8.51
C ASP A 162 18.98 2.48 9.63
N ARG A 163 17.86 3.14 9.95
CA ARG A 163 16.91 2.61 10.93
C ARG A 163 16.36 1.26 10.50
N TRP A 164 15.92 1.14 9.23
CA TRP A 164 15.50 -0.14 8.66
C TRP A 164 16.63 -1.19 8.65
N ALA A 165 17.87 -0.79 8.36
CA ALA A 165 19.02 -1.69 8.42
C ALA A 165 19.23 -2.25 9.84
N VAL A 166 19.13 -1.39 10.86
CA VAL A 166 19.28 -1.77 12.27
C VAL A 166 18.11 -2.64 12.75
N SER A 167 16.88 -2.34 12.34
CA SER A 167 15.71 -3.10 12.79
C SER A 167 15.63 -4.51 12.22
N GLY A 168 16.29 -4.76 11.08
CA GLY A 168 16.26 -6.04 10.40
C GLY A 168 14.90 -6.40 9.82
N ARG A 169 13.91 -5.49 9.85
CA ARG A 169 12.57 -5.74 9.29
C ARG A 169 12.68 -5.93 7.77
N PRO A 170 11.91 -6.84 7.17
CA PRO A 170 11.92 -7.03 5.72
C PRO A 170 11.46 -5.76 4.99
N LEU A 171 12.19 -5.43 3.92
CA LEU A 171 11.89 -4.31 3.04
C LEU A 171 11.96 -4.75 1.58
N ILE A 172 10.83 -4.73 0.87
CA ILE A 172 10.75 -5.16 -0.53
C ILE A 172 10.50 -3.94 -1.40
N CYS A 173 11.38 -3.65 -2.35
CA CYS A 173 11.26 -2.53 -3.27
C CYS A 173 10.87 -3.05 -4.66
N LEU A 174 9.66 -2.75 -5.13
CA LEU A 174 9.24 -3.01 -6.50
C LEU A 174 9.56 -1.78 -7.35
N VAL A 175 10.52 -1.94 -8.26
CA VAL A 175 11.10 -0.83 -9.02
C VAL A 175 10.80 -1.03 -10.50
N PRO A 176 9.99 -0.16 -11.13
CA PRO A 176 9.70 -0.27 -12.56
C PRO A 176 10.97 -0.12 -13.41
N GLU A 177 11.08 -0.91 -14.49
CA GLU A 177 12.20 -0.82 -15.44
C GLU A 177 12.33 0.58 -16.06
N PHE A 178 11.20 1.19 -16.42
CA PHE A 178 11.13 2.50 -17.05
C PHE A 178 10.58 3.57 -16.10
N ASP A 179 11.04 3.55 -14.84
CA ASP A 179 10.73 4.60 -13.88
C ASP A 179 11.53 5.88 -14.18
N ASP A 180 10.87 7.04 -14.17
CA ASP A 180 11.50 8.33 -14.47
C ASP A 180 12.35 8.87 -13.29
N TYR A 181 12.21 8.30 -12.09
CA TYR A 181 12.86 8.78 -10.86
C TYR A 181 13.95 7.83 -10.36
N LEU A 182 13.66 6.53 -10.29
CA LEU A 182 14.59 5.53 -9.77
C LEU A 182 14.44 4.21 -10.51
N VAL A 183 15.46 3.85 -11.29
CA VAL A 183 15.52 2.58 -12.04
C VAL A 183 16.21 1.47 -11.23
N PRO A 184 16.03 0.18 -11.59
CA PRO A 184 16.45 -0.95 -10.73
C PRO A 184 17.94 -0.96 -10.35
N ASP A 185 18.85 -0.64 -11.26
CA ASP A 185 20.29 -0.66 -10.97
C ASP A 185 20.69 0.42 -9.95
N GLU A 186 20.12 1.62 -10.07
CA GLU A 186 20.34 2.69 -9.10
C GLU A 186 19.66 2.37 -7.78
N ALA A 187 18.44 1.82 -7.80
CA ALA A 187 17.77 1.36 -6.58
C ALA A 187 18.60 0.33 -5.81
N ARG A 188 19.22 -0.65 -6.49
CA ARG A 188 20.12 -1.62 -5.83
C ARG A 188 21.29 -0.94 -5.11
N ARG A 189 21.89 0.09 -5.72
CA ARG A 189 22.97 0.85 -5.08
C ARG A 189 22.49 1.62 -3.86
N ARG A 190 21.36 2.32 -3.98
CA ARG A 190 20.80 3.15 -2.89
C ARG A 190 20.32 2.32 -1.72
N PHE A 191 19.61 1.21 -1.98
CA PHE A 191 19.09 0.31 -0.95
C PHE A 191 20.11 -0.68 -0.41
N ALA A 192 21.34 -0.76 -0.95
CA ALA A 192 22.42 -1.59 -0.39
C ALA A 192 22.79 -1.20 1.05
N ARG A 193 22.41 -0.01 1.49
CA ARG A 193 22.51 0.45 2.88
C ARG A 193 21.68 -0.38 3.86
N ILE A 194 20.65 -1.08 3.37
CA ILE A 194 19.78 -1.97 4.13
C ILE A 194 20.10 -3.41 3.71
N PRO A 195 20.90 -4.17 4.48
CA PRO A 195 21.42 -5.47 4.05
C PRO A 195 20.36 -6.50 3.65
N GLN A 196 19.18 -6.42 4.28
CA GLN A 196 18.04 -7.31 4.04
C GLN A 196 17.04 -6.79 3.00
N ALA A 197 17.25 -5.60 2.43
CA ALA A 197 16.33 -5.05 1.43
C ALA A 197 16.38 -5.84 0.12
N GLN A 198 15.22 -6.11 -0.45
CA GLN A 198 15.08 -6.83 -1.72
C GLN A 198 14.60 -5.87 -2.80
N VAL A 199 15.47 -5.53 -3.75
CA VAL A 199 15.12 -4.70 -4.91
C VAL A 199 14.73 -5.60 -6.09
N ARG A 200 13.44 -5.55 -6.46
CA ARG A 200 12.84 -6.32 -7.55
C ARG A 200 12.52 -5.38 -8.71
N GLY A 201 13.31 -5.48 -9.78
CA GLY A 201 13.03 -4.78 -11.04
C GLY A 201 11.83 -5.40 -11.75
N ILE A 202 10.86 -4.58 -12.16
CA ILE A 202 9.66 -5.05 -12.88
C ILE A 202 9.73 -4.62 -14.34
N GLU A 203 9.94 -5.61 -15.21
CA GLU A 203 10.06 -5.46 -16.66
C GLU A 203 8.79 -4.83 -17.27
N GLY A 204 8.98 -3.89 -18.20
CA GLY A 204 7.90 -3.24 -18.94
C GLY A 204 7.08 -2.22 -18.12
N ALA A 205 7.28 -2.14 -16.81
CA ALA A 205 6.54 -1.25 -15.94
C ALA A 205 7.10 0.18 -15.98
N LYS A 206 6.22 1.14 -15.71
CA LYS A 206 6.52 2.56 -15.50
C LYS A 206 6.10 3.00 -14.11
N HIS A 207 6.52 4.19 -13.70
CA HIS A 207 6.26 4.77 -12.37
C HIS A 207 4.81 4.61 -11.87
N LEU A 208 3.86 4.75 -12.79
CA LEU A 208 2.43 4.74 -12.47
C LEU A 208 1.76 3.36 -12.48
N TRP A 209 2.45 2.26 -12.79
CA TRP A 209 1.84 0.91 -12.80
C TRP A 209 0.53 0.82 -13.60
N VAL A 210 0.46 1.52 -14.73
CA VAL A 210 -0.75 1.54 -15.58
C VAL A 210 -0.88 0.19 -16.29
N GLY A 211 -2.12 -0.30 -16.35
CA GLY A 211 -2.48 -1.56 -17.01
C GLY A 211 -2.67 -2.71 -16.04
N GLU A 212 -3.68 -3.56 -16.30
CA GLU A 212 -4.05 -4.67 -15.41
C GLU A 212 -2.91 -5.65 -15.18
N ARG A 213 -2.07 -5.91 -16.20
CA ARG A 213 -0.88 -6.75 -16.08
C ARG A 213 0.04 -6.29 -14.94
N HIS A 214 0.30 -4.98 -14.86
CA HIS A 214 1.21 -4.43 -13.85
C HIS A 214 0.58 -4.40 -12.46
N VAL A 215 -0.72 -4.10 -12.38
CA VAL A 215 -1.44 -4.16 -11.10
C VAL A 215 -1.49 -5.60 -10.59
N SER A 216 -1.91 -6.57 -11.41
CA SER A 216 -1.91 -8.00 -11.06
C SER A 216 -0.55 -8.44 -10.55
N ARG A 217 0.54 -8.07 -11.27
CA ARG A 217 1.91 -8.33 -10.84
C ARG A 217 2.23 -7.73 -9.47
N VAL A 218 1.85 -6.48 -9.21
CA VAL A 218 2.04 -5.86 -7.88
C VAL A 218 1.27 -6.59 -6.79
N LEU A 219 0.02 -7.00 -7.05
CA LEU A 219 -0.78 -7.74 -6.07
C LEU A 219 -0.18 -9.11 -5.76
N ASP A 220 0.31 -9.84 -6.77
CA ASP A 220 1.03 -11.10 -6.56
C ASP A 220 2.28 -10.93 -5.70
N GLU A 221 3.08 -9.90 -5.99
CA GLU A 221 4.29 -9.59 -5.21
C GLU A 221 3.95 -9.24 -3.75
N ILE A 222 2.84 -8.55 -3.51
CA ILE A 222 2.35 -8.26 -2.15
C ILE A 222 1.92 -9.53 -1.45
N VAL A 223 1.10 -10.37 -2.09
CA VAL A 223 0.60 -11.61 -1.48
C VAL A 223 1.73 -12.58 -1.19
N ALA A 224 2.71 -12.72 -2.08
CA ALA A 224 3.88 -13.57 -1.85
C ALA A 224 4.69 -13.18 -0.59
N VAL A 225 4.61 -11.92 -0.15
CA VAL A 225 5.28 -11.42 1.05
C VAL A 225 4.36 -11.50 2.28
N VAL A 226 3.11 -11.05 2.13
CA VAL A 226 2.16 -10.88 3.25
C VAL A 226 1.46 -12.19 3.62
N ARG A 227 1.21 -13.05 2.63
CA ARG A 227 0.51 -14.34 2.72
C ARG A 227 1.21 -15.39 1.84
N PRO A 228 2.46 -15.77 2.16
CA PRO A 228 3.26 -16.69 1.33
C PRO A 228 2.62 -18.08 1.16
N ASP A 229 1.67 -18.44 2.03
CA ASP A 229 0.90 -19.69 2.01
C ASP A 229 -0.23 -19.72 0.97
N VAL A 230 -0.67 -18.57 0.44
CA VAL A 230 -1.77 -18.48 -0.54
C VAL A 230 -1.30 -18.82 -1.96
N GLY A 231 -0.02 -18.64 -2.27
CA GLY A 231 0.51 -18.79 -3.63
C GLY A 231 0.13 -17.62 -4.55
N PRO A 232 0.33 -17.75 -5.88
CA PRO A 232 -0.06 -16.74 -6.85
C PRO A 232 -1.58 -16.48 -6.83
N LEU A 233 -2.00 -15.24 -7.06
CA LEU A 233 -3.41 -14.93 -7.10
C LEU A 233 -4.08 -15.57 -8.34
N PRO A 234 -5.31 -16.07 -8.22
CA PRO A 234 -6.04 -16.58 -9.37
C PRO A 234 -6.42 -15.43 -10.31
N ASP A 235 -6.53 -15.73 -11.61
CA ASP A 235 -6.97 -14.79 -12.64
C ASP A 235 -8.48 -14.90 -12.94
N HIS A 236 -9.16 -15.87 -12.34
CA HIS A 236 -10.61 -16.10 -12.41
C HIS A 236 -11.22 -16.18 -11.00
N TRP A 237 -12.49 -15.81 -10.89
CA TRP A 237 -13.26 -15.85 -9.65
C TRP A 237 -14.58 -16.61 -9.86
N ASP A 238 -14.82 -17.63 -9.04
CA ASP A 238 -16.03 -18.46 -9.11
C ASP A 238 -17.21 -17.88 -8.31
N GLY A 239 -16.95 -16.90 -7.44
CA GLY A 239 -17.95 -16.26 -6.58
C GLY A 239 -18.64 -15.05 -7.22
N PRO A 240 -19.49 -14.34 -6.45
CA PRO A 240 -20.06 -13.08 -6.88
C PRO A 240 -18.95 -12.05 -7.10
N MET A 241 -19.07 -11.27 -8.16
CA MET A 241 -18.14 -10.19 -8.52
C MET A 241 -18.92 -9.04 -9.12
N GLU A 242 -18.68 -7.85 -8.58
CA GLU A 242 -19.24 -6.61 -9.10
C GLU A 242 -18.27 -5.97 -10.10
N ARG A 243 -18.83 -5.08 -10.93
CA ARG A 243 -18.08 -4.27 -11.89
C ARG A 243 -18.20 -2.82 -11.48
N TRP A 244 -17.10 -2.23 -11.02
CA TRP A 244 -17.07 -0.81 -10.74
C TRP A 244 -17.33 -0.03 -12.03
N SER A 245 -18.23 0.94 -11.94
CA SER A 245 -18.58 1.89 -12.98
C SER A 245 -18.49 3.28 -12.38
N ASP A 246 -17.81 4.19 -13.06
CA ASP A 246 -17.73 5.61 -12.66
C ASP A 246 -19.01 6.40 -13.04
N LEU A 247 -20.12 5.68 -13.33
CA LEU A 247 -21.44 6.23 -13.72
C LEU A 247 -22.42 6.20 -12.56
#